data_AF-A0A1I2R4A6-F1
#
_entry.id   AF-A0A1I2R4A6-F1
#
_cell.length_a   1.000
_cell.length_b   1.000
_cell.length_c   1.000
_cell.angle_alpha   90.00
_cell.angle_beta   90.00
_cell.angle_gamma   90.00
#
_symmetry.space_group_name_H-M   'P 1'
#
loop_
_entity.id
_entity.type
_entity.pdbx_description
1 polymer ?
#
loop_
_entity_poly.entity_id
_entity_poly.type
_entity_poly.pdbx_seq_one_letter_code
_entity_poly.pdbx_strand_id
1 'polypeptide(L)'
;MKAMREHERSDHEDDAPITTELSYWQTGGGYLVFRVRREYHPRFDNDFVVGRRLVGVAEVEDEQIVRDILRVHDYNPNLINELPTFKKPPIDG
;
A
#
# COMPACT_ATOMS: atom_id res chain seq x y z
N MET A 1 -6.05 -7.73 46.83
CA MET A 1 -5.90 -6.87 45.63
C MET A 1 -4.48 -6.32 45.61
N LYS A 2 -3.68 -6.65 44.59
CA LYS A 2 -2.40 -5.97 44.31
C LYS A 2 -2.17 -6.06 42.81
N ALA A 3 -2.41 -4.94 42.12
CA ALA A 3 -2.11 -4.76 40.72
C ALA A 3 -0.58 -4.80 40.53
N MET A 4 -0.10 -5.65 39.62
CA MET A 4 1.29 -5.64 39.17
C MET A 4 1.32 -5.14 37.73
N ARG A 5 1.67 -3.85 37.63
CA ARG A 5 2.41 -3.16 36.57
C ARG A 5 2.13 -3.58 35.13
N GLU A 6 1.31 -2.76 34.49
CA GLU A 6 1.21 -2.64 33.05
C GLU A 6 2.58 -2.33 32.42
N HIS A 7 2.74 -2.86 31.22
CA HIS A 7 3.83 -2.61 30.28
C HIS A 7 3.94 -1.11 30.01
N GLU A 8 5.02 -0.48 30.44
CA GLU A 8 5.54 0.73 29.78
C GLU A 8 6.84 0.32 29.08
N ARG A 9 6.69 -0.32 27.91
CA ARG A 9 7.71 -0.14 26.88
C ARG A 9 7.55 1.29 26.42
N SER A 10 8.50 2.10 26.85
CA SER A 10 8.67 3.47 26.40
C SER A 10 8.93 3.43 24.89
N ASP A 11 7.88 3.56 24.09
CA ASP A 11 7.95 3.76 22.65
C ASP A 11 8.48 5.19 22.40
N HIS A 12 9.80 5.35 22.55
CA HIS A 12 10.54 6.45 21.96
C HIS A 12 10.89 6.02 20.53
N GLU A 13 9.90 6.04 19.65
CA GLU A 13 10.13 6.07 18.21
C GLU A 13 10.16 7.55 17.82
N ASP A 14 11.30 8.00 17.30
CA ASP A 14 11.42 9.28 16.60
C ASP A 14 10.19 9.46 15.69
N ASP A 15 9.40 10.51 15.96
CA ASP A 15 8.19 10.88 15.21
C ASP A 15 8.56 11.33 13.78
N ALA A 16 9.02 10.39 12.95
CA ALA A 16 9.11 10.60 11.53
C ALA A 16 7.69 10.78 10.98
N PRO A 17 7.40 11.86 10.23
CA PRO A 17 6.07 12.08 9.69
C PRO A 17 5.69 10.93 8.75
N ILE A 18 4.66 10.16 9.13
CA ILE A 18 4.15 9.07 8.30
C ILE A 18 3.26 9.66 7.21
N THR A 19 3.74 9.64 5.96
CA THR A 19 2.92 10.01 4.81
C THR A 19 2.23 8.77 4.24
N THR A 20 0.96 8.94 3.83
CA THR A 20 0.16 7.87 3.21
C THR A 20 -0.21 8.29 1.79
N GLU A 21 0.36 7.62 0.80
CA GLU A 21 0.20 7.92 -0.63
C GLU A 21 -0.41 6.72 -1.37
N LEU A 22 -1.10 6.98 -2.49
CA LEU A 22 -1.48 5.92 -3.43
C LEU A 22 -0.38 5.72 -4.48
N SER A 23 -0.03 4.47 -4.74
CA SER A 23 0.92 4.08 -5.77
C SER A 23 0.21 3.17 -6.78
N TYR A 24 0.41 3.45 -8.06
CA TYR A 24 -0.18 2.71 -9.17
C TYR A 24 0.89 1.83 -9.80
N TRP A 25 0.65 0.53 -9.85
CA TRP A 25 1.56 -0.43 -10.45
C TRP A 25 0.96 -1.02 -11.73
N GLN A 26 1.60 -0.74 -12.86
CA GLN A 26 1.16 -1.19 -14.17
C GLN A 26 1.32 -2.70 -14.35
N THR A 27 0.27 -3.37 -14.83
CA THR A 27 0.22 -4.83 -15.04
C THR A 27 0.23 -5.24 -16.51
N GLY A 28 0.04 -4.28 -17.43
CA GLY A 28 -0.19 -4.55 -18.86
C GLY A 28 -1.67 -4.75 -19.23
N GLY A 29 -2.52 -5.09 -18.25
CA GLY A 29 -3.99 -5.13 -18.41
C GLY A 29 -4.71 -4.05 -17.59
N GLY A 30 -3.96 -3.18 -16.93
CA GLY A 30 -4.46 -2.10 -16.06
C GLY A 30 -3.43 -1.75 -14.98
N TYR A 31 -3.92 -1.31 -13.82
CA TYR A 31 -3.08 -0.98 -12.67
C TYR A 31 -3.61 -1.62 -11.40
N LEU A 32 -2.68 -2.11 -10.57
CA LEU A 32 -2.93 -2.39 -9.16
C LEU A 32 -2.68 -1.12 -8.35
N VAL A 33 -3.61 -0.76 -7.47
CA VAL A 33 -3.52 0.44 -6.64
C VAL A 33 -3.13 0.02 -5.23
N PHE A 34 -2.00 0.53 -4.75
CA PHE A 34 -1.50 0.29 -3.41
C PHE A 34 -1.57 1.55 -2.57
N ARG A 35 -1.96 1.40 -1.30
CA ARG A 35 -1.70 2.40 -0.28
C ARG A 35 -0.30 2.13 0.28
N VAL A 36 0.56 3.13 0.19
CA VAL A 36 1.95 3.07 0.63
C VAL A 36 2.11 3.95 1.85
N ARG A 37 2.73 3.40 2.89
CA ARG A 37 3.19 4.16 4.05
C ARG A 37 4.69 4.38 3.92
N ARG A 38 5.11 5.63 4.06
CA ARG A 38 6.51 6.01 4.08
C ARG A 38 6.88 6.60 5.42
N GLU A 39 8.08 6.29 5.86
CA GLU A 39 8.71 6.86 7.04
C GLU A 39 10.02 7.52 6.63
N TYR A 40 10.20 8.77 7.05
CA TYR A 40 11.43 9.51 6.85
C TYR A 40 12.52 8.95 7.78
N HIS A 41 13.70 8.67 7.24
CA HIS A 41 14.83 8.22 8.05
C HIS A 41 15.87 9.35 8.20
N PRO A 42 16.01 9.97 9.39
CA PRO A 42 16.86 11.14 9.59
C PRO A 42 18.33 10.92 9.22
N ARG A 43 18.86 9.71 9.44
CA ARG A 43 20.25 9.37 9.12
C ARG A 43 20.56 9.38 7.62
N PHE A 44 19.58 9.10 6.77
CA PHE A 44 19.77 8.97 5.32
C PHE A 44 19.13 10.12 4.54
N ASP A 45 18.45 11.04 5.25
CA ASP A 45 17.73 12.18 4.69
C ASP A 45 16.81 11.79 3.52
N ASN A 46 16.05 10.71 3.72
CA ASN A 46 15.22 10.13 2.66
C ASN A 46 13.99 9.40 3.23
N ASP A 47 12.94 9.30 2.43
CA ASP A 47 11.71 8.57 2.74
C ASP A 47 11.82 7.10 2.28
N PHE A 48 11.52 6.18 3.19
CA PHE A 48 11.52 4.75 2.91
C PHE A 48 10.11 4.19 2.95
N VAL A 49 9.81 3.29 2.01
CA VAL A 49 8.54 2.56 2.02
C VAL A 49 8.61 1.49 3.11
N VAL A 50 7.83 1.67 4.17
CA VAL A 50 7.75 0.75 5.31
C VAL A 50 6.52 -0.15 5.25
N GLY A 51 5.53 0.21 4.44
CA GLY A 51 4.31 -0.57 4.29
C GLY A 51 3.67 -0.39 2.93
N ARG A 52 3.15 -1.48 2.37
CA ARG A 52 2.39 -1.50 1.11
C ARG A 52 1.18 -2.41 1.24
N ARG A 53 0.00 -1.89 0.94
CA ARG A 53 -1.26 -2.65 0.97
C ARG A 53 -2.01 -2.47 -0.34
N LEU A 54 -2.43 -3.56 -0.97
CA LEU A 54 -3.32 -3.52 -2.13
C LEU A 54 -4.69 -2.99 -1.69
N VAL A 55 -5.16 -1.92 -2.34
CA VAL A 55 -6.41 -1.22 -1.98
C VAL A 55 -7.36 -1.03 -3.15
N GLY A 56 -6.95 -1.35 -4.38
CA GLY A 56 -7.82 -1.22 -5.53
C GLY A 56 -7.19 -1.66 -6.84
N VAL A 57 -7.93 -1.45 -7.92
CA VAL A 57 -7.46 -1.53 -9.30
C VAL A 57 -7.84 -0.27 -10.06
N ALA A 58 -7.17 0.05 -11.16
CA ALA A 58 -7.51 1.17 -12.01
C ALA A 58 -7.32 0.82 -13.48
N GLU A 59 -8.11 1.44 -14.36
CA GLU A 59 -8.01 1.31 -15.83
C GLU A 59 -7.86 -0.15 -16.30
N VAL A 60 -8.71 -1.05 -15.78
CA VAL A 60 -8.64 -2.47 -16.14
C VAL A 60 -9.20 -2.66 -17.56
N GLU A 61 -8.30 -2.94 -18.50
CA GLU A 61 -8.59 -3.26 -19.91
C GLU A 61 -8.67 -4.78 -20.12
N ASP A 62 -7.86 -5.54 -19.37
CA ASP A 62 -7.84 -7.00 -19.41
C ASP A 62 -7.78 -7.58 -17.98
N GLU A 63 -8.94 -8.05 -17.50
CA GLU A 63 -9.07 -8.66 -16.18
C GLU A 63 -8.23 -9.94 -16.03
N GLN A 64 -8.03 -10.71 -17.11
CA GLN A 64 -7.30 -11.96 -17.05
C GLN A 64 -5.82 -11.69 -16.75
N ILE A 65 -5.23 -10.69 -17.40
CA ILE A 65 -3.86 -10.25 -17.11
C ILE A 65 -3.73 -9.77 -15.66
N VAL A 66 -4.69 -8.98 -15.17
CA VAL A 66 -4.66 -8.52 -13.77
C VAL A 66 -4.77 -9.69 -12.79
N ARG A 67 -5.64 -10.67 -13.05
CA ARG A 67 -5.77 -11.90 -12.24
C ARG A 67 -4.49 -12.71 -12.23
N ASP A 68 -3.81 -12.82 -13.36
CA ASP A 68 -2.55 -13.55 -13.46
C ASP A 68 -1.44 -12.84 -12.66
N ILE A 69 -1.36 -11.51 -12.71
CA ILE A 69 -0.43 -10.74 -11.89
C ILE A 69 -0.74 -10.86 -10.39
N LEU A 70 -2.01 -10.82 -10.00
CA LEU A 70 -2.40 -11.08 -8.60
C LEU A 70 -1.90 -12.45 -8.13
N ARG A 71 -2.09 -13.48 -8.96
CA ARG A 71 -1.62 -14.85 -8.66
C ARG A 71 -0.09 -14.94 -8.54
N VAL A 72 0.65 -14.26 -9.42
CA VAL A 72 2.13 -14.22 -9.38
C VAL A 72 2.65 -13.58 -8.09
N HIS A 73 1.88 -12.69 -7.48
CA HIS A 73 2.24 -12.02 -6.23
C HIS A 73 1.52 -12.58 -5.01
N ASP A 74 1.10 -13.85 -5.05
CA ASP A 74 0.45 -14.59 -3.96
C ASP A 74 -0.85 -13.94 -3.44
N TYR A 75 -1.50 -13.10 -4.25
CA TYR A 75 -2.84 -12.62 -3.98
C TYR A 75 -3.89 -13.59 -4.52
N ASN A 76 -5.07 -13.59 -3.89
CA ASN A 76 -6.23 -14.26 -4.45
C ASN A 76 -6.62 -13.56 -5.78
N PRO A 77 -6.64 -14.24 -6.93
CA PRO A 77 -6.98 -13.61 -8.21
C PRO A 77 -8.43 -13.08 -8.22
N ASN A 78 -9.34 -13.68 -7.46
CA ASN A 78 -10.73 -13.23 -7.38
C ASN A 78 -10.89 -11.93 -6.59
N LEU A 79 -9.85 -11.47 -5.89
CA LEU A 79 -9.86 -10.23 -5.13
C LEU A 79 -10.22 -9.02 -6.02
N ILE A 80 -9.89 -9.07 -7.33
CA ILE A 80 -10.24 -8.03 -8.30
C ILE A 80 -11.73 -7.69 -8.31
N ASN A 81 -12.62 -8.66 -8.04
CA ASN A 81 -14.07 -8.46 -8.03
C ASN A 81 -14.57 -7.74 -6.77
N GLU A 82 -13.74 -7.70 -5.72
CA GLU A 82 -14.03 -7.08 -4.42
C GLU A 82 -13.30 -5.74 -4.25
N LEU A 83 -12.27 -5.51 -5.07
CA LEU A 83 -11.44 -4.31 -4.99
C LEU A 83 -12.16 -3.09 -5.58
N PRO A 84 -12.09 -1.92 -4.91
CA PRO A 84 -12.54 -0.67 -5.48
C PRO A 84 -11.80 -0.34 -6.79
N THR A 85 -12.56 0.13 -7.78
CA THR A 85 -12.00 0.66 -9.03
C THR A 85 -11.73 2.15 -8.90
N PHE A 86 -10.48 2.54 -9.05
CA PHE A 86 -10.05 3.93 -9.10
C PHE A 86 -10.12 4.45 -10.53
N LYS A 87 -10.55 5.71 -10.68
CA LYS A 87 -10.49 6.41 -11.96
C LYS A 87 -9.06 6.87 -12.20
N LYS A 88 -8.67 6.91 -13.47
CA LYS A 88 -7.42 7.50 -13.96
C LYS A 88 -7.13 8.79 -13.21
N PRO A 89 -6.00 8.93 -12.48
CA PRO A 89 -5.60 10.24 -12.00
C PRO A 89 -5.46 11.15 -13.23
N PRO A 90 -5.91 12.41 -13.17
CA PRO A 90 -5.67 13.34 -14.27
C PRO A 90 -4.17 13.34 -14.54
N ILE A 91 -3.79 13.05 -15.78
CA ILE A 91 -2.45 13.36 -16.25
C ILE A 91 -2.50 14.89 -16.36
N ASP A 92 -2.01 15.60 -15.34
CA ASP A 92 -1.75 17.03 -15.47
C ASP A 92 -0.78 17.17 -16.64
N GLY A 93 -1.30 17.64 -17.77
CA GLY A 93 -0.58 17.90 -19.01
C GLY A 93 0.13 19.24 -19.01
#